data_AF-A0A955Q7C1-F1
#
_entry.id   AF-A0A955Q7C1-F1
#
_cell.length_a   1.000
_cell.length_b   1.000
_cell.length_c   1.000
_cell.angle_alpha   90.00
_cell.angle_beta   90.00
_cell.angle_gamma   90.00
#
_symmetry.space_group_name_H-M   'P 1'
#
loop_
_entity.id
_entity.type
_entity.pdbx_description
1 polymer ?
#
loop_
_entity_poly.entity_id
_entity_poly.type
_entity_poly.pdbx_seq_one_letter_code
_entity_poly.pdbx_strand_id
1 'polypeptide(L)'
;MRNNPKRFFQSIQNTLDLLTENGLTIFHNYPIYQERSGEINITWPNHVPGRHNCEPSFGKIAQYRGIVETGAYTCLLFDGAMVRAAYSFEDDLLVSHS
;
A
#
# COMPACT_ATOMS: atom_id res chain seq x y z
N MET A 1 11.94 -14.21 11.21
CA MET A 1 11.13 -13.77 12.37
C MET A 1 9.67 -14.11 12.05
N ARG A 2 8.94 -14.80 12.94
CA ARG A 2 7.49 -14.91 12.80
C ARG A 2 6.90 -13.52 13.02
N ASN A 3 6.35 -12.93 11.98
CA ASN A 3 5.71 -11.62 12.04
C ASN A 3 4.21 -11.88 12.11
N ASN A 4 3.56 -11.47 13.19
CA ASN A 4 2.10 -11.56 13.27
C ASN A 4 1.49 -10.59 12.23
N PRO A 5 0.89 -11.09 11.12
CA PRO A 5 0.48 -10.23 10.01
C PRO A 5 -0.63 -9.25 10.42
N LYS A 6 -1.47 -9.63 11.38
CA LYS A 6 -2.51 -8.74 11.93
C LYS A 6 -1.92 -7.58 12.74
N ARG A 7 -0.89 -7.83 13.56
CA ARG A 7 -0.17 -6.75 14.25
C ARG A 7 0.57 -5.85 13.27
N PHE A 8 1.17 -6.43 12.24
CA PHE A 8 1.84 -5.67 11.19
C PHE A 8 0.85 -4.76 10.44
N PHE A 9 -0.30 -5.30 10.05
CA PHE A 9 -1.41 -4.56 9.47
C PHE A 9 -1.83 -3.36 10.34
N GLN A 10 -2.04 -3.60 11.63
CA GLN A 10 -2.44 -2.54 12.56
C GLN A 10 -1.34 -1.50 12.77
N SER A 11 -0.07 -1.92 12.75
CA SER A 11 1.07 -0.99 12.78
C SER A 11 1.10 -0.07 11.57
N ILE A 12 0.74 -0.58 10.38
CA ILE A 12 0.62 0.27 9.18
C ILE A 12 -0.49 1.30 9.37
N GLN A 13 -1.67 0.88 9.84
CA GLN A 13 -2.80 1.79 10.08
C GLN A 13 -2.42 2.90 11.06
N ASN A 14 -1.86 2.52 12.22
CA ASN A 14 -1.40 3.50 13.22
C ASN A 14 -0.34 4.46 12.66
N THR A 15 0.54 3.99 11.79
CA THR A 15 1.55 4.85 11.16
C THR A 15 0.90 5.87 10.23
N LEU A 16 -0.11 5.46 9.46
CA LEU A 16 -0.85 6.37 8.58
C LEU A 16 -1.62 7.42 9.36
N ASP A 17 -2.26 7.03 10.46
CA ASP A 17 -2.95 7.94 11.37
C ASP A 17 -1.97 8.98 11.93
N LEU A 18 -0.82 8.53 12.44
CA LEU A 18 0.23 9.43 12.95
C LEU A 18 0.73 10.40 11.88
N LEU A 19 0.94 9.93 10.65
CA LEU A 19 1.37 10.81 9.56
C LEU A 19 0.30 11.88 9.26
N THR A 20 -0.98 11.51 9.26
CA THR A 20 -2.08 12.45 9.05
C THR A 20 -2.22 13.44 10.20
N GLU A 21 -2.18 12.97 11.45
CA GLU A 21 -2.26 13.82 12.64
C GLU A 21 -1.14 14.86 12.70
N ASN A 22 0.05 14.53 12.17
CA ASN A 22 1.19 15.45 12.11
C ASN A 22 1.20 16.31 10.83
N GLY A 23 0.17 16.24 9.99
CA GLY A 23 0.09 17.01 8.73
C GLY A 23 1.12 16.58 7.68
N LEU A 24 1.66 15.36 7.80
CA LEU A 24 2.69 14.82 6.89
C LEU A 24 2.07 14.12 5.67
N THR A 25 0.77 13.86 5.68
CA THR A 25 0.03 13.35 4.52
C THR A 25 -1.07 14.32 4.11
N ILE A 26 -1.25 14.50 2.80
CA ILE A 26 -2.43 15.15 2.23
C ILE A 26 -3.64 14.23 2.40
N PHE A 27 -3.45 12.94 2.12
CA PHE A 27 -4.48 11.91 2.19
C PHE A 27 -3.85 10.53 2.33
N HIS A 28 -4.54 9.60 3.00
CA HIS A 28 -4.15 8.20 3.03
C HIS A 28 -5.38 7.30 2.82
N ASN A 29 -5.12 6.11 2.29
CA ASN A 29 -6.07 5.00 2.27
C ASN A 29 -5.65 3.97 3.31
N TYR A 30 -6.61 3.38 4.00
CA TYR A 30 -6.30 2.23 4.85
C TYR A 30 -5.92 1.01 4.00
N PRO A 31 -4.87 0.25 4.40
CA PRO A 31 -4.52 -0.98 3.73
C PRO A 31 -5.67 -2.01 3.82
N ILE A 32 -5.69 -2.93 2.87
CA ILE A 32 -6.55 -4.11 2.84
C ILE A 32 -5.75 -5.32 3.32
N TYR A 33 -6.35 -6.12 4.21
CA TYR A 33 -5.85 -7.42 4.62
C TYR A 33 -6.61 -8.52 3.86
N GLN A 34 -5.89 -9.38 3.13
CA GLN A 34 -6.47 -10.48 2.35
C GLN A 34 -5.80 -11.79 2.75
N GLU A 35 -6.58 -12.80 3.10
CA GLU A 35 -6.07 -14.13 3.48
C GLU A 35 -6.67 -15.19 2.56
N ARG A 36 -5.81 -15.98 1.90
CA ARG A 36 -6.21 -17.05 0.98
C ARG A 36 -5.24 -18.22 1.09
N SER A 37 -5.76 -19.40 1.42
CA SER A 37 -5.00 -20.66 1.41
C SER A 37 -3.66 -20.61 2.18
N GLY A 38 -3.58 -19.89 3.30
CA GLY A 38 -2.36 -19.74 4.10
C GLY A 38 -1.44 -18.59 3.68
N GLU A 39 -1.73 -17.94 2.56
CA GLU A 39 -1.07 -16.71 2.12
C GLU A 39 -1.86 -15.48 2.61
N ILE A 40 -1.16 -14.51 3.19
CA ILE A 40 -1.73 -13.24 3.65
C ILE A 40 -1.09 -12.11 2.86
N ASN A 41 -1.91 -11.30 2.21
CA ASN A 41 -1.50 -10.11 1.49
C ASN A 41 -2.05 -8.85 2.16
N ILE A 42 -1.15 -7.92 2.48
CA ILE A 42 -1.49 -6.58 2.97
C ILE A 42 -1.12 -5.60 1.87
N THR A 43 -2.09 -4.87 1.33
CA THR A 43 -1.89 -3.99 0.16
C THR A 43 -2.77 -2.74 0.23
N TRP A 44 -2.61 -1.80 -0.69
CA TRP A 44 -3.49 -0.65 -0.83
C TRP A 44 -4.81 -1.01 -1.53
N PRO A 45 -5.90 -0.24 -1.34
CA PRO A 45 -7.16 -0.51 -2.02
C PRO A 45 -7.07 -0.27 -3.53
N ASN A 46 -8.04 -0.83 -4.27
CA ASN A 46 -8.14 -0.64 -5.71
C ASN A 46 -6.88 -1.05 -6.48
N HIS A 47 -6.12 -2.01 -5.95
CA HIS A 47 -5.00 -2.60 -6.67
C HIS A 47 -5.49 -3.25 -7.97
N VAL A 48 -5.17 -2.62 -9.11
CA VAL A 48 -5.44 -3.17 -10.44
C VAL A 48 -4.20 -3.89 -10.95
N PRO A 49 -4.20 -5.22 -11.09
CA PRO A 49 -3.11 -5.94 -11.74
C PRO A 49 -3.06 -5.62 -13.25
N GLY A 50 -1.87 -5.53 -13.84
CA GLY A 50 -1.69 -5.41 -15.30
C GLY A 50 -0.74 -4.31 -15.78
N ARG A 51 -0.75 -4.06 -17.11
CA ARG A 51 0.20 -3.19 -17.85
C ARG A 51 0.32 -1.76 -17.34
N HIS A 52 -0.67 -1.26 -16.59
CA HIS A 52 -0.61 0.06 -15.98
C HIS A 52 0.43 0.19 -14.87
N ASN A 53 0.91 -0.91 -14.29
CA ASN A 53 2.01 -0.90 -13.32
C ASN A 53 3.37 -1.33 -13.94
N CYS A 54 3.43 -1.59 -15.25
CA CYS A 54 4.66 -2.03 -15.92
C CYS A 54 5.54 -0.85 -16.37
N GLU A 55 6.85 -1.10 -16.50
CA GLU A 55 7.92 -0.13 -16.87
C GLU A 55 7.56 0.88 -17.98
N PRO A 56 6.87 0.53 -19.08
CA PRO A 56 6.58 1.50 -20.14
C PRO A 56 5.65 2.64 -19.71
N SER A 57 4.94 2.47 -18.59
CA SER A 57 4.00 3.45 -18.04
C SER A 57 4.60 4.23 -16.87
N PHE A 58 5.70 3.74 -16.27
CA PHE A 58 6.28 4.26 -15.04
C PHE A 58 6.77 5.70 -15.21
N GLY A 59 6.38 6.59 -14.29
CA GLY A 59 6.77 8.01 -14.31
C GLY A 59 5.99 8.89 -15.29
N LYS A 60 4.97 8.36 -15.97
CA LYS A 60 4.10 9.18 -16.84
C LYS A 60 3.00 9.86 -16.01
N ILE A 61 2.75 11.15 -16.28
CA ILE A 61 1.70 11.93 -15.62
C ILE A 61 0.33 11.25 -15.73
N ALA A 62 0.01 10.64 -16.89
CA ALA A 62 -1.25 9.92 -17.07
C ALA A 62 -1.40 8.71 -16.12
N GLN A 63 -0.29 8.00 -15.84
CA GLN A 63 -0.29 6.89 -14.88
C GLN A 63 -0.49 7.43 -13.45
N TYR A 64 0.25 8.48 -13.08
CA TYR A 64 0.12 9.13 -11.78
C TYR A 64 -1.32 9.60 -11.55
N ARG A 65 -1.91 10.29 -12.53
CA ARG A 65 -3.31 10.74 -12.51
C ARG A 65 -4.27 9.57 -12.32
N GLY A 66 -4.09 8.48 -13.08
CA GLY A 66 -4.94 7.29 -12.93
C GLY A 66 -4.83 6.66 -11.54
N ILE A 67 -3.64 6.64 -10.94
CA ILE A 67 -3.46 6.12 -9.58
C ILE A 67 -4.17 7.01 -8.56
N VAL A 68 -4.05 8.34 -8.68
CA VAL A 68 -4.73 9.30 -7.81
C VAL A 68 -6.25 9.16 -7.93
N GLU A 69 -6.79 9.17 -9.15
CA GLU A 69 -8.23 9.10 -9.43
C GLU A 69 -8.86 7.79 -8.92
N THR A 70 -8.12 6.68 -8.98
CA THR A 70 -8.60 5.37 -8.52
C THR A 70 -8.33 5.11 -7.04
N GLY A 71 -7.55 5.96 -6.36
CA GLY A 71 -7.14 5.69 -4.98
C GLY A 71 -6.19 4.50 -4.84
N ALA A 72 -5.50 4.09 -5.91
CA ALA A 72 -4.66 2.89 -5.94
C ALA A 72 -3.28 3.09 -5.27
N TYR A 73 -3.27 3.68 -4.07
CA TYR A 73 -2.07 4.03 -3.31
C TYR A 73 -2.32 3.97 -1.80
N THR A 74 -1.25 3.86 -1.02
CA THR A 74 -1.30 3.83 0.45
C THR A 74 -1.47 5.24 1.00
N CYS A 75 -0.59 6.19 0.64
CA CYS A 75 -0.76 7.59 1.01
C CYS A 75 -0.09 8.56 0.03
N LEU A 76 -0.53 9.82 0.10
CA LEU A 76 0.10 10.98 -0.53
C LEU A 76 0.68 11.86 0.58
N LEU A 77 1.99 12.05 0.56
CA LEU A 77 2.69 12.93 1.47
C LEU A 77 2.49 14.40 1.10
N PHE A 78 2.75 15.30 2.05
CA PHE A 78 2.57 16.75 1.88
C PHE A 78 3.41 17.35 0.74
N ASP A 79 4.52 16.71 0.38
CA ASP A 79 5.42 17.10 -0.71
C ASP A 79 4.98 16.53 -2.08
N GLY A 80 3.85 15.82 -2.12
CA GLY A 80 3.34 15.16 -3.32
C GLY A 80 3.97 13.80 -3.60
N ALA A 81 4.84 13.28 -2.73
CA ALA A 81 5.34 11.92 -2.86
C ALA A 81 4.20 10.91 -2.62
N MET A 82 4.10 9.93 -3.51
CA MET A 82 3.09 8.87 -3.43
C MET A 82 3.73 7.60 -2.90
N VAL A 83 3.15 7.05 -1.83
CA VAL A 83 3.57 5.78 -1.24
C VAL A 83 2.59 4.70 -1.64
N ARG A 84 3.10 3.59 -2.16
CA ARG A 84 2.38 2.36 -2.45
C ARG A 84 3.22 1.24 -1.83
N ALA A 85 2.67 0.56 -0.83
CA ALA A 85 3.37 -0.53 -0.15
C ALA A 85 2.49 -1.78 -0.05
N ALA A 86 3.03 -2.92 -0.47
CA ALA A 86 2.39 -4.21 -0.37
C ALA A 86 3.32 -5.23 0.29
N TYR A 87 2.73 -6.18 1.01
CA TYR A 87 3.43 -7.19 1.80
C TYR A 87 2.72 -8.53 1.68
N SER A 88 3.47 -9.59 1.43
CA SER A 88 2.96 -10.96 1.34
C SER A 88 3.58 -11.82 2.43
N PHE A 89 2.76 -12.60 3.10
CA PHE A 89 3.15 -13.52 4.16
C PHE A 89 2.68 -14.93 3.83
N GLU A 90 3.50 -15.92 4.18
CA GLU A 90 3.14 -17.35 4.17
C GLU A 90 3.46 -17.91 5.56
N ASP A 91 2.50 -18.58 6.21
CA ASP A 91 2.67 -19.13 7.57
C ASP A 91 3.26 -18.13 8.58
N ASP A 92 2.73 -16.89 8.60
CA ASP A 92 3.20 -15.76 9.42
C ASP A 92 4.66 -15.31 9.14
N LEU A 93 5.27 -15.74 8.04
CA LEU A 93 6.58 -15.28 7.58
C LEU A 93 6.40 -14.29 6.44
N LEU A 94 7.01 -13.10 6.56
CA LEU A 94 7.05 -12.15 5.45
C LEU A 94 7.92 -12.74 4.33
N VAL A 95 7.31 -13.02 3.17
CA VAL A 95 7.97 -13.61 2.01
C VAL A 95 8.25 -12.59 0.90
N SER A 96 7.47 -11.52 0.82
CA SER A 96 7.65 -10.48 -0.20
C SER A 96 7.19 -9.10 0.30
N HIS A 97 7.81 -8.05 -0.25
CA HIS A 97 7.38 -6.66 -0.08
C HIS A 97 7.71 -5.84 -1.34
N SER A 98 6.89 -4.84 -1.64
CA SER A 98 7.06 -3.94 -2.79
C SER A 98 6.51 -2.55 -2.53
#